data_AF-A0A813LKG8-F1
#
_entry.id   AF-A0A813LKG8-F1
#
_cell.length_a   1.000
_cell.length_b   1.000
_cell.length_c   1.000
_cell.angle_alpha   90.00
_cell.angle_beta   90.00
_cell.angle_gamma   90.00
#
_symmetry.space_group_name_H-M   'P 1'
#
loop_
_entity.id
_entity.type
_entity.pdbx_description
1 polymer ?
#
loop_
_entity_poly.entity_id
_entity_poly.type
_entity_poly.pdbx_seq_one_letter_code
_entity_poly.pdbx_strand_id
1 'polypeptide(L)'
;ELSKSPWTFATASMVAERVTLAKPGRLMIVSNSFKNMVTYETQVKHTVTQSEATTMDRTEWTKAMDVYSFEPSIYEVWEDLHEFYFGCVVYAAFLEAATTETAQRMTAMESATKNAGEMYNKVSL
;
A
#
# COMPACT_ATOMS: atom_id res chain seq x y z
N GLU A 1 -5.55 -13.80 11.67
CA GLU A 1 -4.19 -13.26 11.42
C GLU A 1 -4.11 -12.83 9.97
N LEU A 2 -3.52 -11.67 9.70
CA LEU A 2 -3.48 -11.04 8.36
C LEU A 2 -2.87 -11.95 7.28
N SER A 3 -2.02 -12.92 7.64
CA SER A 3 -1.55 -14.01 6.78
C SER A 3 -0.78 -15.04 7.62
N LYS A 4 -0.86 -16.33 7.28
CA LYS A 4 -0.01 -17.40 7.85
C LYS A 4 1.42 -17.39 7.31
N SER A 5 1.66 -16.75 6.16
CA SER A 5 2.95 -16.67 5.49
C SER A 5 3.42 -15.21 5.40
N PRO A 6 4.72 -14.92 5.57
CA PRO A 6 5.22 -13.57 5.39
C PRO A 6 4.91 -13.06 3.98
N TRP A 7 4.35 -11.86 3.89
CA TRP A 7 4.09 -11.22 2.60
C TRP A 7 5.41 -10.79 1.98
N THR A 8 5.62 -11.17 0.72
CA THR A 8 6.86 -10.88 0.01
C THR A 8 6.58 -9.93 -1.15
N PHE A 9 7.63 -9.37 -1.75
CA PHE A 9 7.47 -8.58 -2.96
C PHE A 9 6.83 -9.41 -4.08
N ALA A 10 7.14 -10.71 -4.19
CA ALA A 10 6.55 -11.60 -5.19
C ALA A 10 5.03 -11.68 -5.10
N THR A 11 4.46 -11.74 -3.89
CA THR A 11 2.99 -11.73 -3.72
C THR A 11 2.38 -10.38 -4.09
N ALA A 12 3.10 -9.28 -3.86
CA ALA A 12 2.68 -7.96 -4.33
C ALA A 12 2.74 -7.85 -5.87
N SER A 13 3.78 -8.41 -6.50
CA SER A 13 3.91 -8.47 -7.96
C SER A 13 2.76 -9.25 -8.60
N MET A 14 2.33 -10.37 -8.02
CA MET A 14 1.16 -11.11 -8.51
C MET A 14 -0.13 -10.27 -8.44
N VAL A 15 -0.29 -9.45 -7.41
CA VAL A 15 -1.43 -8.52 -7.32
C VAL A 15 -1.31 -7.40 -8.35
N ALA A 16 -0.12 -6.83 -8.51
CA ALA A 16 0.15 -5.80 -9.50
C ALA A 16 -0.14 -6.30 -10.93
N GLU A 17 0.28 -7.51 -11.28
CA GLU A 17 0.00 -8.15 -12.57
C GLU A 17 -1.51 -8.25 -12.83
N ARG A 18 -2.29 -8.67 -11.82
CA ARG A 18 -3.75 -8.73 -11.90
C ARG A 18 -4.39 -7.35 -12.10
N VAL A 19 -3.85 -6.32 -11.46
CA VAL A 19 -4.32 -4.94 -11.61
C VAL A 19 -3.98 -4.40 -13.00
N THR A 20 -2.77 -4.68 -13.52
CA THR A 20 -2.35 -4.30 -14.88
C THR A 20 -3.24 -4.97 -15.94
N LEU A 21 -3.53 -6.26 -15.80
CA LEU A 21 -4.44 -7.00 -16.70
C LEU A 21 -5.85 -6.40 -16.74
N ALA A 22 -6.35 -5.89 -15.62
CA ALA A 22 -7.68 -5.29 -15.53
C ALA A 22 -7.77 -3.90 -16.21
N LYS A 23 -6.63 -3.26 -16.50
CA LYS A 23 -6.52 -1.92 -17.12
C LYS A 23 -7.53 -0.90 -16.56
N PRO A 24 -7.51 -0.64 -15.25
CA PRO A 24 -8.44 0.31 -14.65
C PRO A 24 -8.17 1.73 -15.16
N GLY A 25 -9.23 2.48 -15.44
CA GLY A 25 -9.11 3.91 -15.79
C GLY A 25 -8.69 4.79 -14.61
N ARG A 26 -8.86 4.32 -13.37
CA ARG A 26 -8.45 5.02 -12.14
C ARG A 26 -8.15 4.01 -11.03
N LEU A 27 -7.09 4.25 -10.27
CA LEU A 27 -6.68 3.39 -9.15
C LEU A 27 -6.53 4.19 -7.85
N MET A 28 -7.15 3.68 -6.80
CA MET A 28 -7.07 4.25 -5.45
C MET A 28 -6.69 3.13 -4.48
N ILE A 29 -5.61 3.35 -3.73
CA ILE A 29 -5.15 2.40 -2.71
C ILE A 29 -5.51 2.97 -1.35
N VAL A 30 -6.26 2.18 -0.59
CA VAL A 30 -6.64 2.50 0.78
C VAL A 30 -5.75 1.69 1.71
N SER A 31 -4.95 2.36 2.52
CA SER A 31 -4.09 1.71 3.50
C SER A 31 -4.04 2.52 4.80
N ASN A 32 -3.59 1.86 5.87
CA ASN A 32 -3.30 2.54 7.12
C ASN A 32 -1.82 2.87 7.16
N SER A 33 -1.51 4.15 7.27
CA SER A 33 -0.15 4.61 7.48
C SER A 33 0.19 4.57 8.96
N PHE A 34 1.25 3.82 9.27
CA PHE A 34 1.75 3.65 10.62
C PHE A 34 2.49 4.92 11.06
N LYS A 35 1.94 5.66 12.03
CA LYS A 35 2.62 6.81 12.66
C LYS A 35 3.39 6.38 13.90
N ASN A 36 2.71 5.69 14.81
CA ASN A 36 3.31 5.14 16.03
C ASN A 36 2.45 3.96 16.54
N MET A 37 2.86 3.34 17.66
CA MET A 37 2.17 2.17 18.22
C MET A 37 0.72 2.43 18.66
N VAL A 38 0.36 3.69 18.93
CA VAL A 38 -0.97 4.07 19.42
C VAL A 38 -1.85 4.60 18.28
N THR A 39 -1.26 5.39 17.38
CA THR A 39 -1.98 6.13 16.34
C THR A 39 -1.55 5.67 14.95
N TYR A 40 -2.56 5.45 14.10
CA TYR A 40 -2.41 5.26 12.67
C TYR A 40 -3.31 6.27 11.94
N GLU A 41 -3.04 6.47 10.66
CA GLU A 41 -3.87 7.33 9.81
C GLU A 41 -4.32 6.55 8.57
N THR A 42 -5.62 6.48 8.35
CA THR A 42 -6.16 5.88 7.13
C THR A 42 -5.99 6.85 5.98
N GLN A 43 -5.17 6.47 5.01
CA GLN A 43 -4.87 7.28 3.84
C GLN A 43 -5.44 6.63 2.59
N VAL A 44 -5.98 7.47 1.71
CA VAL A 44 -6.44 7.07 0.37
C VAL A 44 -5.49 7.68 -0.63
N LYS A 45 -4.57 6.87 -1.15
CA LYS A 45 -3.56 7.32 -2.09
C LYS A 45 -4.03 7.09 -3.51
N HIS A 46 -4.08 8.16 -4.29
CA HIS A 46 -4.28 8.08 -5.73
C HIS A 46 -3.02 7.50 -6.38
N THR A 47 -3.17 6.46 -7.17
CA THR A 47 -2.07 5.82 -7.90
C THR A 47 -2.29 6.05 -9.37
N VAL A 48 -1.30 6.66 -10.03
CA VAL A 48 -1.40 7.02 -11.45
C VAL A 48 -1.50 5.74 -12.27
N THR A 49 -2.52 5.64 -13.12
CA THR A 49 -2.67 4.50 -14.04
C THR A 49 -1.99 4.74 -15.37
N GLN A 50 -1.72 3.68 -16.14
CA GLN A 50 -1.17 3.78 -17.50
C GLN A 50 -2.03 4.70 -18.38
N SER A 51 -3.36 4.56 -18.28
CA SER A 51 -4.31 5.37 -19.06
C SER A 51 -4.28 6.85 -18.72
N GLU A 52 -4.17 7.20 -17.44
CA GLU A 52 -4.05 8.58 -16.99
C GLU A 52 -2.70 9.19 -17.39
N ALA A 53 -1.63 8.39 -17.35
CA ALA A 53 -0.30 8.87 -17.73
C ALA A 53 -0.21 9.17 -19.24
N THR A 54 -0.92 8.42 -20.09
CA THR A 54 -1.01 8.73 -21.54
C THR A 54 -1.79 10.01 -21.83
N THR A 55 -2.69 10.44 -20.94
CA THR A 55 -3.49 11.66 -21.11
C THR A 55 -2.82 12.95 -20.65
N MET A 56 -1.60 12.89 -20.10
CA MET A 56 -0.84 14.09 -19.72
C MET A 56 -0.45 14.93 -20.95
N ASP A 57 -0.40 16.26 -20.79
CA ASP A 57 0.04 17.17 -21.85
C ASP A 57 1.47 16.80 -22.24
N ARG A 58 1.66 16.48 -23.53
CA ARG A 58 2.95 16.05 -24.09
C ARG A 58 4.05 17.07 -23.83
N THR A 59 3.71 18.36 -23.76
CA THR A 59 4.68 19.43 -23.51
C THR A 59 5.18 19.48 -22.06
N GLU A 60 4.34 19.13 -21.08
CA GLU A 60 4.74 19.01 -19.68
C GLU A 60 5.48 17.69 -19.43
N TRP A 61 5.02 16.61 -20.07
CA TRP A 61 5.65 15.29 -20.01
C TRP A 61 7.10 15.32 -20.50
N THR A 62 7.36 15.92 -21.67
CA THR A 62 8.73 16.04 -22.22
C THR A 62 9.64 16.87 -21.30
N LYS A 63 9.15 17.97 -20.70
CA LYS A 63 9.96 18.78 -19.77
C LYS A 63 10.34 18.02 -18.50
N ALA A 64 9.44 17.19 -17.96
CA ALA A 64 9.71 16.39 -16.77
C ALA A 64 10.69 15.24 -17.05
N MET A 65 10.57 14.62 -18.24
CA MET A 65 11.39 13.47 -18.63
C MET A 65 12.77 13.86 -19.17
N ASP A 66 12.94 15.03 -19.78
CA ASP A 66 14.23 15.52 -20.31
C ASP A 66 15.29 15.73 -19.20
N VAL A 67 14.87 15.76 -17.93
CA VAL A 67 15.79 15.80 -16.78
C VAL A 67 16.47 14.44 -16.53
N TYR A 68 15.89 13.35 -17.05
CA TYR A 68 16.33 11.99 -16.83
C TYR A 68 16.88 11.37 -18.13
N SER A 69 18.09 10.82 -18.05
CA SER A 69 18.64 9.98 -19.12
C SER A 69 18.20 8.54 -18.90
N PHE A 70 17.41 7.98 -19.82
CA PHE A 70 16.97 6.59 -19.79
C PHE A 70 17.88 5.73 -20.65
N GLU A 71 18.24 4.56 -20.13
CA GLU A 71 18.92 3.52 -20.89
C GLU A 71 18.31 2.17 -20.49
N PRO A 72 17.54 1.48 -21.36
CA PRO A 72 17.14 1.75 -22.76
C PRO A 72 16.19 2.96 -22.97
N SER A 73 15.66 3.14 -24.20
CA SER A 73 14.79 4.29 -24.49
C SER A 73 13.53 4.30 -23.61
N ILE A 74 13.02 5.49 -23.30
CA ILE A 74 11.84 5.62 -22.42
C ILE A 74 10.63 4.83 -22.92
N TYR A 75 10.44 4.73 -24.24
CA TYR A 75 9.32 4.00 -24.83
C TYR A 75 9.41 2.49 -24.60
N GLU A 76 10.63 1.96 -24.44
CA GLU A 76 10.86 0.55 -24.16
C GLU A 76 10.72 0.26 -22.65
N VAL A 77 11.16 1.19 -21.79
CA VAL A 77 11.18 0.99 -20.33
C VAL A 77 9.86 1.38 -19.65
N TRP A 78 9.00 2.14 -20.33
CA TRP A 78 7.82 2.74 -19.71
C TRP A 78 6.85 1.71 -19.11
N GLU A 79 6.56 0.63 -19.84
CA GLU A 79 5.64 -0.41 -19.38
C GLU A 79 6.22 -1.15 -18.15
N ASP A 80 7.47 -1.60 -18.25
CA ASP A 80 8.19 -2.28 -17.17
C ASP A 80 8.28 -1.41 -15.90
N LEU A 81 8.60 -0.13 -16.07
CA LEU A 81 8.69 0.82 -14.96
C LEU A 81 7.33 1.00 -14.28
N HIS A 82 6.25 1.05 -15.05
CA HIS A 82 4.91 1.24 -14.51
C HIS A 82 4.41 -0.02 -13.78
N GLU A 83 4.71 -1.21 -14.28
CA GLU A 83 4.42 -2.47 -13.59
C GLU A 83 5.20 -2.58 -12.27
N PHE A 84 6.49 -2.22 -12.31
CA PHE A 84 7.32 -2.20 -11.11
C PHE A 84 6.80 -1.17 -10.09
N TYR A 85 6.38 0.01 -10.55
CA TYR A 85 5.75 1.03 -9.72
C TYR A 85 4.53 0.49 -8.98
N PHE A 86 3.61 -0.20 -9.68
CA PHE A 86 2.45 -0.80 -9.01
C PHE A 86 2.84 -1.82 -7.95
N GLY A 87 3.82 -2.69 -8.26
CA GLY A 87 4.36 -3.65 -7.30
C GLY A 87 4.89 -2.96 -6.03
N CYS A 88 5.68 -1.90 -6.19
CA CYS A 88 6.22 -1.11 -5.09
C CYS A 88 5.12 -0.45 -4.24
N VAL A 89 4.12 0.17 -4.87
CA VAL A 89 3.06 0.86 -4.13
C VAL A 89 2.20 -0.14 -3.35
N VAL A 90 1.81 -1.25 -3.96
CA VAL A 90 1.03 -2.31 -3.29
C VAL A 90 1.83 -2.92 -2.13
N TYR A 91 3.11 -3.20 -2.34
CA TYR A 91 3.97 -3.77 -1.30
C TYR A 91 4.15 -2.81 -0.12
N ALA A 92 4.41 -1.53 -0.37
CA ALA A 92 4.54 -0.52 0.67
C ALA A 92 3.23 -0.36 1.47
N ALA A 93 2.10 -0.25 0.78
CA ALA A 93 0.78 -0.15 1.41
C ALA A 93 0.47 -1.35 2.31
N PHE A 94 0.84 -2.55 1.88
CA PHE A 94 0.66 -3.76 2.66
C PHE A 94 1.53 -3.77 3.92
N LEU A 95 2.81 -3.39 3.81
CA LEU A 95 3.72 -3.36 4.96
C LEU A 95 3.22 -2.42 6.06
N GLU A 96 2.80 -1.20 5.70
CA GLU A 96 2.27 -0.24 6.67
C GLU A 96 0.98 -0.75 7.33
N ALA A 97 0.10 -1.38 6.54
CA ALA A 97 -1.13 -1.98 7.05
C ALA A 97 -0.84 -3.14 8.02
N ALA A 98 0.13 -4.00 7.71
CA ALA A 98 0.51 -5.14 8.56
C ALA A 98 1.12 -4.70 9.89
N THR A 99 1.99 -3.69 9.87
CA THR A 99 2.55 -3.10 11.11
C THR A 99 1.45 -2.46 11.94
N THR A 100 0.57 -1.69 11.32
CA THR A 100 -0.57 -1.05 12.00
C THR A 100 -1.49 -2.09 12.63
N GLU A 101 -1.82 -3.16 11.91
CA GLU A 101 -2.69 -4.22 12.40
C GLU A 101 -2.09 -4.91 13.64
N THR A 102 -0.78 -5.18 13.62
CA THR A 102 -0.08 -5.76 14.76
C THR A 102 -0.08 -4.82 15.96
N ALA A 103 0.21 -3.52 15.76
CA ALA A 103 0.18 -2.52 16.83
C ALA A 103 -1.21 -2.41 17.48
N GLN A 104 -2.25 -2.28 16.66
CA GLN A 104 -3.63 -2.16 17.15
C GLN A 104 -4.14 -3.44 17.81
N ARG A 105 -3.69 -4.62 17.33
CA ARG A 105 -4.00 -5.88 17.98
C ARG A 105 -3.44 -5.94 19.40
N MET A 106 -2.21 -5.46 19.62
CA MET A 106 -1.62 -5.41 20.97
C MET A 106 -2.45 -4.51 21.90
N THR A 107 -2.80 -3.30 21.47
CA THR A 107 -3.62 -2.36 22.26
C THR A 107 -5.02 -2.89 22.55
N ALA A 108 -5.66 -3.57 21.58
CA ALA A 108 -6.97 -4.18 21.75
C ALA A 108 -6.93 -5.33 22.77
N MET A 109 -5.88 -6.16 22.74
CA MET A 109 -5.71 -7.28 23.68
C MET A 109 -5.40 -6.79 25.09
N GLU A 110 -4.59 -5.73 25.24
CA GLU A 110 -4.34 -5.10 26.54
C GLU A 110 -5.65 -4.56 27.15
N SER A 111 -6.45 -3.86 26.34
CA SER A 111 -7.76 -3.35 26.74
C SER A 111 -8.72 -4.48 27.13
N ALA A 112 -8.76 -5.57 26.36
CA ALA A 112 -9.58 -6.74 26.67
C ALA A 112 -9.14 -7.41 27.99
N THR A 113 -7.83 -7.53 28.23
CA THR A 113 -7.29 -8.12 29.47
C THR A 113 -7.66 -7.28 30.69
N LYS A 114 -7.54 -5.95 30.59
CA LYS A 114 -7.97 -5.03 31.64
C LYS A 114 -9.48 -5.16 31.93
N ASN A 115 -10.30 -5.15 30.88
CA ASN A 115 -11.76 -5.27 31.01
C ASN A 115 -12.18 -6.61 31.64
N ALA A 116 -11.51 -7.71 31.28
CA ALA A 116 -11.74 -9.02 31.88
C ALA A 116 -11.36 -9.05 33.37
N GLY A 117 -10.25 -8.43 33.75
CA GLY A 117 -9.83 -8.28 35.15
C GLY A 117 -10.83 -7.47 35.99
N GLU A 118 -11.34 -6.36 35.44
CA GLU A 118 -12.38 -5.57 36.09
C GLU A 118 -13.67 -6.37 36.29
N MET A 119 -14.07 -7.16 35.29
CA MET A 119 -15.25 -8.04 35.39
C MET A 119 -15.04 -9.14 36.44
N TYR A 120 -13.87 -9.78 36.47
CA TYR A 120 -13.54 -10.79 37.47
C TYR A 120 -13.66 -10.23 38.89
N ASN A 121 -13.06 -9.06 39.15
CA ASN A 121 -13.12 -8.40 40.45
C ASN A 121 -14.56 -8.06 40.87
N LYS A 122 -15.43 -7.70 39.92
CA LYS A 122 -16.85 -7.41 40.20
C LYS A 122 -17.68 -8.66 40.54
N VAL A 123 -17.34 -9.81 39.98
CA VAL A 123 -18.07 -11.07 40.22
C VAL A 123 -17.52 -11.83 41.43
N SER A 124 -16.26 -11.60 41.79
CA SER A 124 -15.62 -12.22 42.97
C SER A 124 -15.92 -11.51 44.29
N LEU A 125 -16.52 -10.32 44.26
CA LEU A 125 -17.00 -9.53 45.40
C LEU A 125 -18.51 -9.77 45.59
#